data_AF-C9Y978-F1
#
_entry.id   AF-C9Y978-F1
#
_cell.length_a   1.000
_cell.length_b   1.000
_cell.length_c   1.000
_cell.angle_alpha   90.00
_cell.angle_beta   90.00
_cell.angle_gamma   90.00
#
_symmetry.space_group_name_H-M   'P 1'
#
loop_
_entity.id
_entity.type
_entity.pdbx_description
1 polymer ?
#
loop_
_entity_poly.entity_id
_entity_poly.type
_entity_poly.pdbx_seq_one_letter_code
_entity_poly.pdbx_strand_id
1 'polypeptide(L)' 'MDRVGSRATLITSQLPVTAWHAWLDESTLADAILDRIVHGSHKMALKGEHLRKLAKAA' A
#
# COMPACT_ATOMS: atom_id res chain seq x y z
N MET A 1 -24.46 4.64 -4.48
CA MET A 1 -23.93 5.40 -5.64
C MET A 1 -22.50 5.79 -5.32
N ASP A 2 -21.63 5.71 -6.32
CA ASP A 2 -20.22 5.35 -6.20
C ASP A 2 -19.34 6.33 -5.37
N ARG A 3 -18.62 5.83 -4.37
CA ARG A 3 -17.64 6.61 -3.57
C ARG A 3 -16.24 6.64 -4.20
N VAL A 4 -16.03 5.91 -5.30
CA VAL A 4 -14.73 5.96 -6.00
C VAL A 4 -14.50 7.39 -6.47
N GLY A 5 -13.33 7.96 -6.14
CA GLY A 5 -12.97 9.34 -6.53
C GLY A 5 -13.55 10.45 -5.67
N SER A 6 -14.39 10.18 -4.65
CA SER A 6 -14.94 11.25 -3.79
C SER A 6 -13.94 11.79 -2.76
N ARG A 7 -12.94 10.99 -2.38
CA ARG A 7 -11.90 11.31 -1.40
C ARG A 7 -10.61 10.55 -1.74
N ALA A 8 -9.46 11.14 -1.42
CA ALA A 8 -8.17 10.46 -1.51
C ALA A 8 -7.90 9.61 -0.25
N THR A 9 -7.22 8.47 -0.43
CA THR A 9 -6.75 7.62 0.67
C THR A 9 -5.26 7.36 0.46
N LEU A 10 -4.45 7.59 1.48
CA LEU A 10 -3.02 7.28 1.48
C LEU A 10 -2.76 6.06 2.36
N ILE A 11 -2.09 5.06 1.79
CA ILE A 11 -1.71 3.84 2.49
C ILE A 11 -0.19 3.70 2.41
N THR A 12 0.42 3.35 3.53
CA THR A 12 1.84 3.01 3.60
C THR A 12 1.98 1.55 3.97
N SER A 13 2.92 0.85 3.35
CA SER A 13 3.20 -0.55 3.65
C SER A 13 4.69 -0.80 3.56
N GLN A 14 5.16 -1.72 4.39
CA GLN A 14 6.52 -2.25 4.32
C GLN A 14 6.65 -3.34 3.26
N LEU A 15 5.52 -3.88 2.77
CA LEU A 15 5.48 -4.90 1.73
C LEU A 15 5.09 -4.27 0.38
N PRO A 16 5.74 -4.66 -0.73
CA PRO A 16 5.27 -4.29 -2.05
C PRO A 16 3.85 -4.84 -2.29
N VAL A 17 3.04 -4.12 -3.06
CA VAL A 17 1.63 -4.50 -3.34
C VAL A 17 1.52 -5.92 -3.92
N THR A 18 2.52 -6.37 -4.69
CA THR A 18 2.58 -7.72 -5.25
C THR A 18 2.63 -8.83 -4.19
N ALA A 19 3.09 -8.54 -2.97
CA ALA A 19 3.14 -9.48 -1.86
C ALA A 19 1.85 -9.49 -1.02
N TRP A 20 0.93 -8.55 -1.25
CA TRP A 20 -0.26 -8.42 -0.41
C TRP A 20 -1.23 -9.58 -0.58
N HIS A 21 -1.38 -10.11 -1.79
CA HIS A 21 -2.29 -11.22 -2.06
C HIS A 21 -1.91 -12.45 -1.22
N ALA A 22 -0.62 -12.82 -1.25
CA ALA A 22 -0.08 -13.89 -0.42
C ALA A 22 -0.10 -13.58 1.08
N TRP A 23 0.14 -12.32 1.47
CA TRP A 23 0.13 -11.92 2.89
C TRP A 23 -1.27 -11.94 3.51
N LEU A 24 -2.31 -11.64 2.72
CA LEU A 24 -3.70 -11.68 3.17
C LEU A 24 -4.22 -13.11 3.37
N ASP A 25 -3.59 -14.10 2.73
CA ASP A 25 -3.81 -15.54 2.89
C ASP A 25 -5.26 -16.02 2.67
N GLU A 26 -6.09 -15.18 2.03
CA GLU A 26 -7.48 -15.46 1.67
C GLU A 26 -7.77 -14.86 0.30
N SER A 27 -7.90 -15.71 -0.72
CA SER A 27 -7.94 -15.27 -2.12
C SER A 27 -9.10 -14.32 -2.42
N THR A 28 -10.30 -14.66 -1.97
CA THR A 28 -11.51 -13.85 -2.24
C THR A 28 -11.43 -12.48 -1.57
N LEU A 29 -10.92 -12.44 -0.33
CA LEU A 29 -10.75 -11.18 0.39
C LEU A 29 -9.61 -10.34 -0.23
N ALA A 30 -8.51 -10.98 -0.59
CA ALA A 30 -7.39 -10.33 -1.24
C ALA A 30 -7.80 -9.66 -2.56
N ASP A 31 -8.54 -10.37 -3.40
CA ASP A 31 -9.05 -9.84 -4.67
C ASP A 31 -9.96 -8.64 -4.41
N ALA A 32 -10.93 -8.74 -3.50
CA ALA A 32 -11.84 -7.64 -3.18
C ALA A 32 -11.13 -6.40 -2.63
N ILE A 33 -10.10 -6.58 -1.78
CA ILE A 33 -9.30 -5.48 -1.23
C ILE A 33 -8.46 -4.82 -2.32
N LEU A 34 -7.76 -5.63 -3.13
CA LEU A 34 -6.88 -5.11 -4.19
C LEU A 34 -7.69 -4.40 -5.27
N ASP A 35 -8.86 -4.92 -5.65
CA ASP A 35 -9.78 -4.26 -6.58
C ASP A 35 -10.27 -2.92 -6.04
N ARG A 36 -10.48 -2.78 -4.73
CA ARG A 36 -10.95 -1.52 -4.16
C ARG A 36 -9.85 -0.48 -3.99
N ILE A 37 -8.66 -0.92 -3.60
CA ILE A 37 -7.57 -0.05 -3.13
C ILE A 37 -6.54 0.20 -4.23
N VAL A 38 -6.14 -0.85 -4.93
CA VAL A 38 -5.03 -0.80 -5.89
C VAL A 38 -5.51 -0.34 -7.25
N HIS A 39 -6.73 -0.71 -7.63
CA HIS A 39 -7.36 -0.24 -8.86
C HIS A 39 -7.42 1.29 -8.86
N GLY A 40 -6.75 1.93 -9.83
CA GLY A 40 -6.66 3.39 -9.94
C GLY A 40 -5.72 4.09 -8.94
N SER A 41 -4.92 3.33 -8.18
CA SER A 41 -3.93 3.91 -7.25
C SER A 41 -2.64 4.34 -7.92
N HIS A 42 -2.01 5.38 -7.38
CA HIS A 42 -0.61 5.69 -7.65
C HIS A 42 0.29 4.90 -6.69
N LYS A 43 1.22 4.13 -7.24
CA LYS A 43 2.16 3.30 -6.47
C LYS A 43 3.53 3.96 -6.45
N MET A 44 4.05 4.27 -5.27
CA MET A 44 5.36 4.88 -5.08
C MET A 44 6.21 3.98 -4.18
N ALA A 45 7.29 3.40 -4.74
CA ALA A 45 8.23 2.62 -3.97
C ALA A 45 9.27 3.55 -3.32
N LEU A 46 9.22 3.66 -1.99
CA LEU A 46 10.21 4.43 -1.23
C LEU A 46 11.54 3.69 -1.19
N LYS A 47 12.64 4.43 -1.34
CA LYS A 47 14.02 3.93 -1.33
C LYS A 47 14.87 4.79 -0.40
N GLY A 48 15.96 4.24 0.11
CA GLY A 48 16.93 4.94 0.95
C GLY A 48 17.06 4.36 2.36
N GLU A 49 17.99 4.92 3.14
CA GLU A 49 18.20 4.50 4.53
C GLU A 49 17.07 4.99 5.45
N HIS A 50 16.91 4.30 6.59
CA HIS A 50 15.92 4.66 7.58
C HIS A 50 16.23 6.04 8.19
N LEU A 51 15.29 6.99 8.12
CA LEU A 51 15.47 8.35 8.65
C LEU A 51 15.88 8.39 10.14
N ARG A 52 15.27 7.54 10.99
CA ARG A 52 15.69 7.34 12.40
C ARG A 52 17.15 6.95 12.59
N LYS A 53 17.78 6.21 11.66
CA LYS A 53 19.20 5.84 11.73
C LYS A 53 20.07 7.08 11.46
N LEU A 54 19.72 7.86 10.45
CA LEU A 54 20.42 9.10 10.09
C LEU A 54 20.37 10.13 11.23
N ALA A 55 19.21 10.28 11.88
CA ALA A 55 19.05 11.21 12.99
C ALA A 55 19.86 10.83 14.25
N LYS A 56 20.22 9.55 14.43
CA LYS A 56 21.10 9.10 15.53
C LYS A 56 22.59 9.19 15.19
N ALA A 57 22.92 9.33 13.90
CA ALA A 57 24.29 9.46 13.42
C ALA A 57 24.76 10.92 13.33
N ALA A 58 23.83 11.87 13.48
CA ALA A 58 24.08 13.30 13.63
C ALA A 58 24.14 13.68 15.12
#